data_AF-A0A1F8VUT6-F1
#
_entry.id   AF-A0A1F8VUT6-F1
#
_cell.length_a   1.000
_cell.length_b   1.000
_cell.length_c   1.000
_cell.angle_alpha   90.00
_cell.angle_beta   90.00
_cell.angle_gamma   90.00
#
_symmetry.space_group_name_H-M   'P 1'
#
loop_
_entity.id
_entity.type
_entity.pdbx_description
1 polymer ?
#
loop_
_entity_poly.entity_id
_entity_poly.type
_entity_poly.pdbx_seq_one_letter_code
_entity_poly.pdbx_strand_id
1 'polypeptide(L)'
;MRIAFTSCASTNLVPDQPIWDDIRTSAPKHVVLLGDNFYNDVPDVGMDALQKMTTNQFVEHMLTRYWQQFNEPHFRKLVEAPGITLHAIWDDHDFAWNDAAGGPLLADPKQAEKIRVSTNFMRAFRKALAAKDLSVFPTASNASELWTDFDKSGFQRLGATSIQLETDGRCWLHLTDGRSFRKKPQILGAAQRKQLGEIFKAYPDALHIIASGVTFNQGDGWHKYPTDRAWLAEAVGDHNWLMLSGDIHKNFFDEHPLSNKGHLVEATASGAAIHAYLNGLIKGPEVRNHGLLDIDPDKISIQLLAFNQSITKNPWTYQRTAGGDLIVT
;
A
#
# COMPACT_ATOMS: atom_id res chain seq x y z
N MET A 1 7.39 -2.02 19.39
CA MET A 1 7.81 -2.28 17.98
C MET A 1 7.39 -1.08 17.13
N ARG A 2 8.22 -0.66 16.17
CA ARG A 2 7.91 0.46 15.27
C ARG A 2 7.63 -0.01 13.85
N ILE A 3 6.59 0.56 13.24
CA ILE A 3 6.23 0.42 11.82
C ILE A 3 6.26 1.81 11.20
N ALA A 4 6.98 1.99 10.08
CA ALA A 4 6.84 3.18 9.25
C ALA A 4 5.94 2.88 8.06
N PHE A 5 5.23 3.87 7.53
CA PHE A 5 4.36 3.69 6.37
C PHE A 5 4.28 4.94 5.51
N THR A 6 4.15 4.75 4.19
CA THR A 6 3.95 5.84 3.23
C THR A 6 3.48 5.29 1.88
N SER A 7 3.11 6.17 0.95
CA SER A 7 2.71 5.89 -0.45
C SER A 7 3.13 7.04 -1.36
N CYS A 8 2.97 6.87 -2.67
CA CYS A 8 3.11 7.90 -3.68
C CYS A 8 4.54 8.46 -3.77
N ALA A 9 5.40 7.70 -4.45
CA ALA A 9 6.77 8.06 -4.77
C ALA A 9 6.99 8.10 -6.28
N SER A 10 7.58 9.17 -6.81
CA SER A 10 7.92 9.26 -8.22
C SER A 10 9.30 9.86 -8.41
N THR A 11 10.26 9.05 -8.85
CA THR A 11 11.60 9.51 -9.24
C THR A 11 11.60 10.47 -10.43
N ASN A 12 10.54 10.47 -11.24
CA ASN A 12 10.42 11.38 -12.39
C ASN A 12 9.84 12.75 -12.01
N LEU A 13 9.15 12.86 -10.87
CA LEU A 13 8.67 14.14 -10.33
C LEU A 13 9.63 14.68 -9.26
N VAL A 14 10.11 13.81 -8.38
CA VAL A 14 11.04 14.10 -7.29
C VAL A 14 12.22 13.13 -7.37
N PRO A 15 13.29 13.51 -8.11
CA PRO A 15 14.44 12.62 -8.32
C PRO A 15 15.28 12.31 -7.08
N ASP A 16 15.38 13.26 -6.15
CA ASP A 16 16.09 13.11 -4.87
C ASP A 16 15.09 12.86 -3.75
N GLN A 17 15.14 11.69 -3.11
CA GLN A 17 14.10 11.24 -2.17
C GLN A 17 14.66 11.00 -0.75
N PRO A 18 15.13 12.07 -0.04
CA PRO A 18 15.73 11.93 1.28
C PRO A 18 14.78 11.37 2.35
N ILE A 19 13.47 11.35 2.08
CA ILE A 19 12.46 10.73 2.95
C ILE A 19 12.78 9.27 3.29
N TRP A 20 13.41 8.52 2.38
CA TRP A 20 13.74 7.13 2.68
C TRP A 20 14.83 7.02 3.74
N ASP A 21 15.75 8.00 3.81
CA ASP A 21 16.70 8.11 4.91
C ASP A 21 16.01 8.55 6.21
N ASP A 22 15.02 9.45 6.17
CA ASP A 22 14.20 9.79 7.33
C ASP A 22 13.49 8.55 7.89
N ILE A 23 12.83 7.78 7.03
CA ILE A 23 12.18 6.52 7.39
C ILE A 23 13.20 5.53 7.95
N ARG A 24 14.34 5.32 7.28
CA ARG A 24 15.39 4.40 7.72
C ARG A 24 15.98 4.78 9.08
N THR A 25 16.22 6.08 9.30
CA THR A 25 16.82 6.61 10.54
C THR A 25 15.84 6.63 11.72
N SER A 26 14.54 6.60 11.46
CA SER A 26 13.51 6.36 12.50
C SER A 26 13.57 4.94 13.12
N ALA A 27 14.43 4.06 12.57
CA ALA A 27 14.69 2.68 12.99
C ALA A 27 13.44 1.78 13.08
N PRO A 28 12.59 1.72 12.03
CA PRO A 28 11.41 0.87 12.04
C PRO A 28 11.80 -0.61 11.89
N LYS A 29 11.07 -1.51 12.53
CA LYS A 29 11.19 -2.95 12.27
C LYS A 29 10.51 -3.32 10.96
N HIS A 30 9.42 -2.63 10.63
CA HIS A 30 8.66 -2.83 9.39
C HIS A 30 8.43 -1.52 8.67
N VAL A 31 8.51 -1.53 7.35
CA VAL A 31 8.05 -0.42 6.49
C VAL A 31 6.93 -0.94 5.61
N VAL A 32 5.81 -0.24 5.56
CA VAL A 32 4.66 -0.57 4.72
C VAL A 32 4.54 0.46 3.61
N LEU A 33 4.84 0.06 2.38
CA LEU A 33 4.63 0.84 1.18
C LEU A 33 3.20 0.60 0.69
N LEU A 34 2.39 1.64 0.77
CA LEU A 34 0.94 1.61 0.61
C LEU A 34 0.50 1.83 -0.84
N GLY A 35 1.35 1.51 -1.82
CA GLY A 35 1.06 1.71 -3.24
C GLY A 35 1.59 3.03 -3.78
N ASP A 36 1.49 3.14 -5.10
CA ASP A 36 2.18 4.14 -5.91
C ASP A 36 3.67 4.16 -5.58
N ASN A 37 4.30 2.98 -5.60
CA ASN A 37 5.72 2.82 -5.32
C ASN A 37 6.58 3.47 -6.42
N PHE A 38 5.97 3.69 -7.59
CA PHE A 38 6.43 4.49 -8.71
C PHE A 38 5.19 4.97 -9.50
N TYR A 39 5.38 5.94 -10.40
CA TYR A 39 4.31 6.43 -11.27
C TYR A 39 4.54 6.00 -12.72
N ASN A 40 3.55 5.30 -13.29
CA ASN A 40 3.60 4.87 -14.67
C ASN A 40 3.31 6.00 -15.66
N ASP A 41 2.35 6.85 -15.34
CA ASP A 41 1.62 7.70 -16.26
C ASP A 41 1.89 9.21 -16.07
N VAL A 42 2.91 9.56 -15.29
CA VAL A 42 3.39 10.93 -15.11
C VAL A 42 4.91 10.98 -14.87
N PRO A 43 5.57 12.10 -15.22
CA PRO A 43 5.03 13.23 -15.98
C PRO A 43 5.13 13.06 -17.51
N ASP A 44 6.03 12.20 -17.99
CA ASP A 44 6.48 12.12 -19.38
C ASP A 44 5.59 11.25 -20.30
N VAL A 45 4.90 10.26 -19.74
CA VAL A 45 4.02 9.35 -20.50
C VAL A 45 2.64 9.40 -19.88
N GLY A 46 1.63 9.98 -20.54
CA GLY A 46 0.27 10.01 -20.01
C GLY A 46 -0.49 8.69 -20.11
N MET A 47 -1.62 8.57 -19.38
CA MET A 47 -2.52 7.40 -19.40
C MET A 47 -2.86 6.92 -20.82
N ASP A 48 -3.24 7.84 -21.71
CA ASP A 48 -3.61 7.53 -23.10
C ASP A 48 -2.49 6.83 -23.87
N ALA A 49 -1.24 7.19 -23.60
CA ALA A 49 -0.07 6.58 -24.22
C ALA A 49 0.13 5.15 -23.70
N LEU A 50 0.05 4.95 -22.37
CA LEU A 50 0.15 3.62 -21.76
C LEU A 50 -0.94 2.67 -22.23
N GLN A 51 -2.18 3.16 -22.37
CA GLN A 51 -3.31 2.36 -22.85
C GLN A 51 -3.10 1.86 -24.29
N LYS A 52 -2.40 2.65 -25.12
CA LYS A 52 -2.07 2.33 -26.52
C LYS A 52 -0.81 1.50 -26.70
N MET A 53 0.08 1.44 -25.69
CA MET A 53 1.26 0.58 -25.74
C MET A 53 0.86 -0.88 -25.99
N THR A 54 1.69 -1.58 -26.77
CA THR A 54 1.71 -3.05 -26.77
C THR A 54 2.16 -3.55 -25.39
N THR A 55 1.88 -4.81 -25.08
CA THR A 55 2.33 -5.42 -23.81
C THR A 55 3.86 -5.35 -23.66
N ASN A 56 4.62 -5.58 -24.75
CA ASN A 56 6.09 -5.47 -24.72
C ASN A 56 6.57 -4.06 -24.35
N GLN A 57 6.02 -3.03 -24.99
CA GLN A 57 6.34 -1.63 -24.68
C GLN A 57 5.99 -1.28 -23.23
N PHE A 58 4.84 -1.77 -22.76
CA PHE A 58 4.41 -1.56 -21.38
C PHE A 58 5.36 -2.24 -20.37
N VAL A 59 5.85 -3.45 -20.68
CA VAL A 59 6.85 -4.16 -19.85
C VAL A 59 8.18 -3.40 -19.81
N GLU A 60 8.67 -2.89 -20.94
CA GLU A 60 9.90 -2.08 -21.00
C GLU A 60 9.76 -0.78 -20.18
N HIS A 61 8.59 -0.14 -20.28
CA HIS A 61 8.26 1.05 -19.51
C HIS A 61 8.25 0.76 -18.00
N MET A 62 7.50 -0.25 -17.57
CA MET A 62 7.43 -0.70 -16.17
C MET A 62 8.81 -1.06 -15.62
N LEU A 63 9.59 -1.84 -16.36
CA LEU A 63 10.94 -2.23 -15.98
C LEU A 63 11.82 -1.00 -15.72
N THR A 64 11.72 0.01 -16.59
CA THR A 64 12.43 1.29 -16.43
C THR A 64 12.00 2.00 -15.15
N ARG A 65 10.68 2.14 -14.91
CA ARG A 65 10.17 2.82 -13.72
C ARG A 65 10.59 2.15 -12.41
N TYR A 66 10.52 0.81 -12.34
CA TYR A 66 11.00 0.07 -11.17
C TYR A 66 12.50 0.28 -10.93
N TRP A 67 13.33 0.19 -11.98
CA TRP A 67 14.76 0.41 -11.83
C TRP A 67 15.13 1.85 -11.52
N GLN A 68 14.36 2.83 -11.98
CA GLN A 68 14.52 4.23 -11.53
C GLN A 68 14.33 4.31 -10.01
N GLN A 69 13.26 3.73 -9.46
CA GLN A 69 13.03 3.71 -8.01
C GLN A 69 14.12 2.94 -7.25
N PHE A 70 14.52 1.76 -7.73
CA PHE A 70 15.59 0.96 -7.10
C PHE A 70 16.98 1.62 -7.16
N ASN A 71 17.22 2.47 -8.15
CA ASN A 71 18.47 3.22 -8.29
C ASN A 71 18.44 4.56 -7.55
N GLU A 72 17.30 4.96 -6.98
CA GLU A 72 17.22 6.10 -6.08
C GLU A 72 18.06 5.79 -4.82
N PRO A 73 19.11 6.59 -4.51
CA PRO A 73 20.10 6.20 -3.50
C PRO A 73 19.56 6.01 -2.09
N HIS A 74 18.55 6.79 -1.69
CA HIS A 74 17.97 6.72 -0.34
C HIS A 74 17.05 5.49 -0.21
N PHE A 75 16.25 5.18 -1.22
CA PHE A 75 15.39 4.01 -1.30
C PHE A 75 16.23 2.74 -1.33
N ARG A 76 17.31 2.72 -2.11
CA ARG A 76 18.25 1.60 -2.15
C ARG A 76 18.82 1.28 -0.77
N LYS A 77 19.28 2.31 -0.05
CA LYS A 77 19.76 2.15 1.34
C LYS A 77 18.67 1.61 2.27
N LEU A 78 17.42 2.02 2.09
CA LEU A 78 16.30 1.51 2.87
C LEU A 78 16.05 0.01 2.60
N VAL A 79 16.04 -0.41 1.34
CA VAL A 79 15.86 -1.81 0.95
C VAL A 79 16.98 -2.69 1.51
N GLU A 80 18.22 -2.24 1.39
CA GLU A 80 19.42 -2.98 1.82
C GLU A 80 19.65 -2.90 3.35
N ALA A 81 18.90 -2.07 4.09
CA ALA A 81 19.12 -1.85 5.52
C ALA A 81 18.89 -3.13 6.35
N PRO A 82 19.86 -3.58 7.16
CA PRO A 82 19.67 -4.73 8.04
C PRO A 82 18.60 -4.44 9.11
N GLY A 83 17.88 -5.47 9.54
CA GLY A 83 16.86 -5.34 10.60
C GLY A 83 15.51 -4.72 10.20
N ILE A 84 15.39 -4.11 9.02
CA ILE A 84 14.13 -3.53 8.51
C ILE A 84 13.47 -4.49 7.53
N THR A 85 12.19 -4.83 7.69
CA THR A 85 11.44 -5.62 6.69
C THR A 85 10.47 -4.72 5.93
N LEU A 86 10.59 -4.70 4.59
CA LEU A 86 9.71 -3.93 3.73
C LEU A 86 8.54 -4.79 3.24
N HIS A 87 7.34 -4.24 3.35
CA HIS A 87 6.09 -4.80 2.85
C HIS A 87 5.51 -3.83 1.84
N ALA A 88 5.03 -4.32 0.70
CA ALA A 88 4.46 -3.46 -0.32
C ALA A 88 3.10 -3.96 -0.78
N ILE A 89 2.14 -3.06 -0.91
CA ILE A 89 0.95 -3.23 -1.74
C ILE A 89 1.07 -2.29 -2.95
N TRP A 90 0.19 -2.48 -3.93
CA TRP A 90 0.06 -1.53 -5.04
C TRP A 90 -1.06 -0.54 -4.78
N ASP A 91 -1.05 0.54 -5.56
CA ASP A 91 -2.26 1.25 -5.92
C ASP A 91 -2.38 1.35 -7.46
N ASP A 92 -3.14 2.30 -8.01
CA ASP A 92 -3.40 2.32 -9.46
C ASP A 92 -2.14 2.53 -10.29
N HIS A 93 -1.19 3.33 -9.83
CA HIS A 93 -0.02 3.63 -10.62
C HIS A 93 0.95 2.44 -10.74
N ASP A 94 1.04 1.55 -9.74
CA ASP A 94 1.74 0.27 -9.91
C ASP A 94 0.90 -0.74 -10.72
N PHE A 95 -0.42 -0.67 -10.55
CA PHE A 95 -1.35 -1.61 -11.19
C PHE A 95 -1.39 -1.41 -12.71
N ALA A 96 -1.53 -0.15 -13.16
CA ALA A 96 -1.33 0.25 -14.55
C ALA A 96 -1.11 1.77 -14.73
N TRP A 97 -2.07 2.61 -14.34
CA TRP A 97 -2.10 4.06 -14.53
C TRP A 97 -3.22 4.66 -13.68
N ASN A 98 -3.32 5.98 -13.53
CA ASN A 98 -4.29 6.67 -12.68
C ASN A 98 -5.73 6.13 -12.86
N ASP A 99 -6.43 5.88 -11.75
CA ASP A 99 -7.77 5.28 -11.68
C ASP A 99 -7.91 3.86 -12.26
N ALA A 100 -6.80 3.17 -12.56
CA ALA A 100 -6.87 1.80 -13.06
C ALA A 100 -7.55 0.87 -12.04
N ALA A 101 -8.49 0.06 -12.54
CA ALA A 101 -9.25 -0.90 -11.75
C ALA A 101 -9.37 -2.21 -12.51
N GLY A 102 -9.12 -3.33 -11.82
CA GLY A 102 -9.05 -4.65 -12.45
C GLY A 102 -10.36 -5.11 -13.07
N GLY A 103 -11.52 -4.75 -12.49
CA GLY A 103 -12.81 -5.16 -13.04
C GLY A 103 -13.03 -4.76 -14.51
N PRO A 104 -12.95 -3.46 -14.84
CA PRO A 104 -13.02 -3.00 -16.24
C PRO A 104 -11.84 -3.46 -17.11
N LEU A 105 -10.60 -3.38 -16.61
CA LEU A 105 -9.42 -3.65 -17.42
C LEU A 105 -9.26 -5.13 -17.80
N LEU A 106 -9.70 -6.04 -16.94
CA LEU A 106 -9.66 -7.48 -17.24
C LEU A 106 -10.70 -7.91 -18.29
N ALA A 107 -11.65 -7.04 -18.66
CA ALA A 107 -12.62 -7.32 -19.72
C ALA A 107 -12.07 -7.03 -21.14
N ASP A 108 -11.03 -6.19 -21.26
CA ASP A 108 -10.32 -5.97 -22.53
C ASP A 108 -9.09 -6.89 -22.57
N PRO A 109 -8.99 -7.85 -23.52
CA PRO A 109 -7.86 -8.77 -23.62
C PRO A 109 -6.49 -8.07 -23.67
N LYS A 110 -6.39 -6.90 -24.31
CA LYS A 110 -5.13 -6.16 -24.41
C LYS A 110 -4.71 -5.59 -23.06
N GLN A 111 -5.68 -5.06 -22.29
CA GLN A 111 -5.38 -4.52 -20.97
C GLN A 111 -5.23 -5.63 -19.93
N ALA A 112 -5.97 -6.74 -20.07
CA ALA A 112 -5.83 -7.91 -19.22
C ALA A 112 -4.40 -8.47 -19.25
N GLU A 113 -3.75 -8.48 -20.42
CA GLU A 113 -2.35 -8.89 -20.53
C GLU A 113 -1.40 -7.93 -19.81
N LYS A 114 -1.66 -6.60 -19.85
CA LYS A 114 -0.89 -5.62 -19.07
C LYS A 114 -1.06 -5.82 -17.57
N ILE A 115 -2.29 -6.06 -17.11
CA ILE A 115 -2.55 -6.34 -15.68
C ILE A 115 -1.85 -7.63 -15.24
N ARG A 116 -1.77 -8.63 -16.13
CA ARG A 116 -1.03 -9.87 -15.88
C ARG A 116 0.45 -9.60 -15.62
N VAL A 117 1.10 -8.83 -16.49
CA VAL A 117 2.53 -8.49 -16.30
C VAL A 117 2.74 -7.54 -15.12
N SER A 118 1.84 -6.57 -14.85
CA SER A 118 1.91 -5.73 -13.64
C SER A 118 1.85 -6.57 -12.35
N THR A 119 1.03 -7.62 -12.35
CA THR A 119 0.96 -8.56 -11.21
C THR A 119 2.28 -9.29 -11.00
N ASN A 120 2.94 -9.72 -12.08
CA ASN A 120 4.23 -10.38 -12.00
C ASN A 120 5.35 -9.42 -11.58
N PHE A 121 5.32 -8.17 -12.05
CA PHE A 121 6.20 -7.12 -11.54
C PHE A 121 6.03 -6.89 -10.04
N MET A 122 4.79 -6.77 -9.54
CA MET A 122 4.53 -6.56 -8.13
C MET A 122 5.00 -7.76 -7.28
N ARG A 123 4.86 -8.99 -7.78
CA ARG A 123 5.44 -10.19 -7.14
C ARG A 123 6.96 -10.14 -7.10
N ALA A 124 7.61 -9.81 -8.20
CA ALA A 124 9.06 -9.69 -8.27
C ALA A 124 9.56 -8.57 -7.35
N PHE A 125 8.86 -7.44 -7.29
CA PHE A 125 9.13 -6.33 -6.39
C PHE A 125 9.08 -6.79 -4.93
N ARG A 126 7.98 -7.40 -4.49
CA ARG A 126 7.85 -7.98 -3.15
C ARG A 126 8.95 -8.99 -2.83
N LYS A 127 9.32 -9.84 -3.79
CA LYS A 127 10.40 -10.82 -3.65
C LYS A 127 11.75 -10.15 -3.42
N ALA A 128 12.09 -9.13 -4.21
CA ALA A 128 13.34 -8.38 -4.06
C ALA A 128 13.40 -7.64 -2.71
N LEU A 129 12.29 -7.02 -2.29
CA LEU A 129 12.18 -6.37 -0.98
C LEU A 129 12.39 -7.36 0.18
N ALA A 130 11.73 -8.53 0.12
CA ALA A 130 11.84 -9.55 1.15
C ALA A 130 13.24 -10.17 1.22
N ALA A 131 13.87 -10.38 0.06
CA ALA A 131 15.24 -10.91 -0.04
C ALA A 131 16.31 -9.87 0.33
N LYS A 132 15.97 -8.57 0.29
CA LYS A 132 16.92 -7.45 0.35
C LYS A 132 18.02 -7.57 -0.71
N ASP A 133 17.65 -8.14 -1.85
CA ASP A 133 18.56 -8.44 -2.95
C ASP A 133 17.90 -7.97 -4.24
N LEU A 134 18.35 -6.83 -4.73
CA LEU A 134 17.83 -6.26 -5.98
C LEU A 134 18.24 -7.08 -7.21
N SER A 135 19.24 -7.97 -7.10
CA SER A 135 19.65 -8.83 -8.21
C SER A 135 18.62 -9.90 -8.56
N VAL A 136 17.67 -10.19 -7.65
CA VAL A 136 16.57 -11.11 -7.93
C VAL A 136 15.39 -10.45 -8.64
N PHE A 137 15.44 -9.13 -8.87
CA PHE A 137 14.46 -8.41 -9.68
C PHE A 137 14.83 -8.50 -11.17
N PRO A 138 13.85 -8.65 -12.09
CA PRO A 138 14.10 -8.69 -13.52
C PRO A 138 14.95 -7.52 -14.01
N THR A 139 15.97 -7.82 -14.84
CA THR A 139 16.83 -6.80 -15.49
C THR A 139 16.57 -6.64 -16.97
N ALA A 140 15.75 -7.53 -17.57
CA ALA A 140 15.43 -7.52 -18.99
C ALA A 140 13.92 -7.72 -19.20
N SER A 141 13.37 -7.06 -20.22
CA SER A 141 11.94 -7.10 -20.53
C SER A 141 11.46 -8.49 -20.97
N ASN A 142 12.36 -9.37 -21.40
CA ASN A 142 12.06 -10.75 -21.77
C ASN A 142 12.27 -11.78 -20.64
N ALA A 143 12.54 -11.33 -19.41
CA ALA A 143 12.71 -12.22 -18.25
C ALA A 143 11.46 -13.09 -18.06
N SER A 144 11.64 -14.42 -18.02
CA SER A 144 10.53 -15.38 -18.06
C SER A 144 9.53 -15.20 -16.92
N GLU A 145 9.97 -14.79 -15.74
CA GLU A 145 9.12 -14.52 -14.57
C GLU A 145 8.10 -13.38 -14.78
N LEU A 146 8.38 -12.43 -15.69
CA LEU A 146 7.41 -11.40 -16.07
C LEU A 146 6.29 -11.95 -16.96
N TRP A 147 6.60 -12.99 -17.73
CA TRP A 147 5.69 -13.58 -18.73
C TRP A 147 5.04 -14.87 -18.28
N THR A 148 5.53 -15.51 -17.23
CA THR A 148 5.02 -16.79 -16.73
C THR A 148 3.76 -16.57 -15.90
N ASP A 149 2.74 -17.40 -16.15
CA ASP A 149 1.60 -17.50 -15.26
C ASP A 149 1.97 -18.44 -14.11
N PHE A 150 1.91 -17.96 -12.86
CA PHE A 150 2.29 -18.73 -11.68
C PHE A 150 1.28 -19.82 -11.28
N ASP A 151 0.30 -20.14 -12.13
CA ASP A 151 -0.46 -21.38 -12.04
C ASP A 151 -1.09 -21.72 -13.41
N LYS A 152 -0.97 -22.98 -13.82
CA LYS A 152 -1.35 -23.51 -15.15
C LYS A 152 -2.88 -23.65 -15.35
N SER A 153 -3.68 -22.74 -14.80
CA SER A 153 -5.15 -22.77 -14.92
C SER A 153 -5.83 -21.40 -15.10
N GLY A 154 -5.11 -20.28 -14.97
CA GLY A 154 -5.68 -18.96 -15.14
C GLY A 154 -4.84 -17.87 -14.46
N PHE A 155 -5.03 -16.64 -14.93
CA PHE A 155 -4.41 -15.45 -14.35
C PHE A 155 -4.55 -15.42 -12.81
N GLN A 156 -3.43 -15.61 -12.10
CA GLN A 156 -3.40 -15.51 -10.64
C GLN A 156 -3.27 -14.04 -10.25
N ARG A 157 -4.27 -13.50 -9.54
CA ARG A 157 -4.24 -12.14 -8.97
C ARG A 157 -3.29 -12.07 -7.77
N LEU A 158 -2.88 -10.86 -7.37
CA LEU A 158 -1.98 -10.67 -6.24
C LEU A 158 -2.61 -11.15 -4.92
N GLY A 159 -3.86 -10.76 -4.66
CA GLY A 159 -4.61 -11.16 -3.47
C GLY A 159 -4.08 -10.54 -2.17
N ALA A 160 -4.67 -10.97 -1.05
CA ALA A 160 -4.29 -10.49 0.27
C ALA A 160 -3.17 -11.33 0.88
N THR A 161 -2.29 -10.70 1.67
CA THR A 161 -1.29 -11.39 2.49
C THR A 161 -1.41 -10.90 3.92
N SER A 162 -1.52 -11.82 4.87
CA SER A 162 -1.58 -11.47 6.30
C SER A 162 -0.33 -11.95 7.00
N ILE A 163 0.26 -11.06 7.79
CA ILE A 163 1.55 -11.26 8.44
C ILE A 163 1.32 -11.10 9.94
N GLN A 164 1.63 -12.15 10.67
CA GLN A 164 1.71 -12.10 12.12
C GLN A 164 2.97 -11.32 12.52
N LEU A 165 2.81 -10.17 13.16
CA LEU A 165 3.94 -9.30 13.52
C LEU A 165 4.52 -9.61 14.90
N GLU A 166 3.70 -10.20 15.78
CA GLU A 166 4.08 -10.67 17.12
C GLU A 166 3.83 -12.17 17.24
N THR A 167 4.79 -12.92 17.79
CA THR A 167 4.76 -14.39 17.85
C THR A 167 3.58 -14.96 18.64
N ASP A 168 2.97 -14.17 19.51
CA ASP A 168 1.79 -14.53 20.31
C ASP A 168 0.45 -14.29 19.58
N GLY A 169 0.48 -13.67 18.39
CA GLY A 169 -0.70 -13.49 17.54
C GLY A 169 -1.52 -12.25 17.87
N ARG A 170 -1.01 -11.36 18.73
CA ARG A 170 -1.73 -10.15 19.17
C ARG A 170 -1.66 -8.97 18.20
N CYS A 171 -0.94 -9.12 17.09
CA CYS A 171 -0.81 -8.08 16.07
C CYS A 171 -0.64 -8.69 14.67
N TRP A 172 -1.51 -8.28 13.75
CA TRP A 172 -1.55 -8.73 12.37
C TRP A 172 -1.54 -7.56 11.40
N LEU A 173 -0.70 -7.66 10.36
CA LEU A 173 -0.68 -6.74 9.22
C LEU A 173 -1.32 -7.43 8.01
N HIS A 174 -2.35 -6.80 7.44
CA HIS A 174 -3.09 -7.29 6.30
C HIS A 174 -2.78 -6.43 5.07
N LEU A 175 -1.92 -6.95 4.20
CA LEU A 175 -1.59 -6.36 2.90
C LEU A 175 -2.73 -6.67 1.92
N THR A 176 -3.56 -5.67 1.62
CA THR A 176 -4.72 -5.85 0.72
C THR A 176 -4.34 -5.71 -0.75
N ASP A 177 -5.10 -6.38 -1.62
CA ASP A 177 -5.14 -6.07 -3.06
C ASP A 177 -6.43 -5.32 -3.37
N GLY A 178 -6.33 -4.00 -3.34
CA GLY A 178 -7.44 -3.07 -3.56
C GLY A 178 -7.73 -2.75 -5.03
N ARG A 179 -7.02 -3.36 -5.99
CA ARG A 179 -7.10 -2.99 -7.42
C ARG A 179 -7.54 -4.15 -8.32
N SER A 180 -7.04 -5.39 -8.14
CA SER A 180 -7.37 -6.52 -9.04
C SER A 180 -8.87 -6.83 -9.12
N PHE A 181 -9.58 -6.66 -8.01
CA PHE A 181 -11.00 -7.01 -7.88
C PHE A 181 -11.92 -5.79 -7.86
N ARG A 182 -11.35 -4.59 -7.94
CA ARG A 182 -12.06 -3.33 -7.85
C ARG A 182 -13.04 -3.20 -9.01
N LYS A 183 -14.32 -3.22 -8.66
CA LYS A 183 -15.48 -2.98 -9.52
C LYS A 183 -16.68 -2.78 -8.61
N LYS A 184 -17.34 -1.62 -8.69
CA LYS A 184 -18.55 -1.38 -7.89
C LYS A 184 -19.54 -2.57 -8.01
N PRO A 185 -20.07 -3.07 -6.88
CA PRO A 185 -20.03 -2.47 -5.55
C PRO A 185 -18.83 -2.86 -4.64
N GLN A 186 -17.81 -3.53 -5.17
CA GLN A 186 -16.70 -4.10 -4.39
C GLN A 186 -15.31 -3.50 -4.72
N ILE A 187 -14.45 -3.39 -3.72
CA ILE A 187 -13.02 -3.06 -3.84
C ILE A 187 -12.16 -4.32 -3.71
N LEU A 188 -12.56 -5.27 -2.85
CA LEU A 188 -11.90 -6.57 -2.71
C LEU A 188 -12.67 -7.67 -3.44
N GLY A 189 -12.03 -8.83 -3.58
CA GLY A 189 -12.68 -10.06 -4.06
C GLY A 189 -13.23 -10.90 -2.91
N ALA A 190 -14.25 -11.71 -3.18
CA ALA A 190 -14.82 -12.64 -2.19
C ALA A 190 -13.77 -13.58 -1.58
N ALA A 191 -12.79 -14.02 -2.38
CA ALA A 191 -11.68 -14.85 -1.91
C ALA A 191 -10.80 -14.11 -0.89
N GLN A 192 -10.47 -12.83 -1.14
CA GLN A 192 -9.70 -12.01 -0.20
C GLN A 192 -10.49 -11.79 1.10
N ARG A 193 -11.78 -11.44 1.00
CA ARG A 193 -12.65 -11.28 2.18
C ARG A 193 -12.73 -12.55 3.02
N LYS A 194 -12.86 -13.71 2.36
CA LYS A 194 -12.88 -15.01 3.04
C LYS A 194 -11.57 -15.26 3.80
N GLN A 195 -10.43 -15.10 3.13
CA GLN A 195 -9.11 -15.31 3.71
C GLN A 195 -8.84 -14.39 4.92
N LEU A 196 -9.18 -13.10 4.79
CA LEU A 196 -9.04 -12.13 5.88
C LEU A 196 -9.99 -12.47 7.03
N GLY A 197 -11.25 -12.77 6.72
CA GLY A 197 -12.27 -13.13 7.72
C GLY A 197 -11.94 -14.40 8.51
N GLU A 198 -11.22 -15.36 7.94
CA GLU A 198 -10.73 -16.54 8.67
C GLU A 198 -9.71 -16.14 9.75
N ILE A 199 -8.85 -15.17 9.48
CA ILE A 199 -7.86 -14.67 10.46
C ILE A 199 -8.54 -13.82 11.53
N PHE A 200 -9.45 -12.93 11.15
CA PHE A 200 -10.22 -12.10 12.10
C PHE A 200 -10.99 -12.97 13.09
N LYS A 201 -11.58 -14.08 12.63
CA LYS A 201 -12.28 -15.04 13.51
C LYS A 201 -11.35 -15.83 14.41
N ALA A 202 -10.14 -16.13 13.96
CA ALA A 202 -9.15 -16.86 14.74
C ALA A 202 -8.49 -16.00 15.82
N TYR A 203 -8.39 -14.68 15.59
CA TYR A 203 -7.70 -13.72 16.47
C TYR A 203 -8.53 -12.46 16.72
N PRO A 204 -9.79 -12.57 17.21
CA PRO A 204 -10.72 -11.43 17.28
C PRO A 204 -10.21 -10.27 18.16
N ASP A 205 -9.48 -10.59 19.24
CA ASP A 205 -8.95 -9.60 20.18
C ASP A 205 -7.58 -9.02 19.77
N ALA A 206 -7.03 -9.42 18.62
CA ALA A 206 -5.73 -8.92 18.15
C ALA A 206 -5.85 -7.52 17.54
N LEU A 207 -4.73 -6.79 17.51
CA LEU A 207 -4.62 -5.60 16.68
C LEU A 207 -4.58 -6.01 15.21
N HIS A 208 -5.65 -5.73 14.47
CA HIS A 208 -5.67 -5.86 13.03
C HIS A 208 -5.30 -4.53 12.36
N ILE A 209 -4.21 -4.54 11.60
CA ILE A 209 -3.71 -3.39 10.82
C ILE A 209 -3.97 -3.67 9.34
N ILE A 210 -4.87 -2.92 8.72
CA ILE A 210 -5.22 -3.02 7.32
C ILE A 210 -4.36 -2.05 6.52
N ALA A 211 -3.49 -2.56 5.66
CA ALA A 211 -2.77 -1.75 4.68
C ALA A 211 -3.62 -1.61 3.41
N SER A 212 -3.99 -0.37 3.07
CA SER A 212 -4.87 -0.03 1.95
C SER A 212 -4.23 1.00 1.02
N GLY A 213 -4.34 0.79 -0.30
CA GLY A 213 -3.85 1.75 -1.29
C GLY A 213 -4.58 3.10 -1.22
N VAL A 214 -5.89 3.02 -0.99
CA VAL A 214 -6.79 4.17 -0.92
C VAL A 214 -7.32 4.40 0.50
N THR A 215 -7.77 5.62 0.76
CA THR A 215 -8.39 6.00 2.04
C THR A 215 -9.76 5.35 2.28
N PHE A 216 -10.26 5.43 3.50
CA PHE A 216 -11.59 4.89 3.81
C PHE A 216 -12.73 5.79 3.31
N ASN A 217 -12.66 7.10 3.57
CA ASN A 217 -13.75 8.06 3.29
C ASN A 217 -13.40 9.20 2.32
N GLN A 218 -12.20 9.26 1.74
CA GLN A 218 -11.80 10.30 0.77
C GLN A 218 -11.55 9.73 -0.63
N GLY A 219 -11.36 10.61 -1.62
CA GLY A 219 -10.81 10.26 -2.93
C GLY A 219 -11.52 9.10 -3.65
N ASP A 220 -10.75 8.14 -4.17
CA ASP A 220 -11.26 6.86 -4.70
C ASP A 220 -11.40 5.76 -3.64
N GLY A 221 -11.64 6.16 -2.40
CA GLY A 221 -11.66 5.32 -1.22
C GLY A 221 -12.83 4.36 -1.06
N TRP A 222 -12.79 3.62 0.05
CA TRP A 222 -13.72 2.54 0.39
C TRP A 222 -15.20 2.96 0.45
N HIS A 223 -15.51 4.22 0.74
CA HIS A 223 -16.88 4.75 0.75
C HIS A 223 -17.65 4.54 -0.58
N LYS A 224 -16.94 4.35 -1.70
CA LYS A 224 -17.55 4.05 -3.01
C LYS A 224 -17.93 2.57 -3.20
N TYR A 225 -17.54 1.69 -2.27
CA TYR A 225 -17.61 0.23 -2.39
C TYR A 225 -18.40 -0.39 -1.22
N PRO A 226 -19.74 -0.29 -1.24
CA PRO A 226 -20.57 -0.61 -0.08
C PRO A 226 -20.51 -2.07 0.35
N THR A 227 -20.21 -3.01 -0.56
CA THR A 227 -20.12 -4.43 -0.22
C THR A 227 -18.97 -4.70 0.76
N ASP A 228 -17.78 -4.18 0.47
CA ASP A 228 -16.61 -4.38 1.32
C ASP A 228 -16.64 -3.51 2.57
N ARG A 229 -17.26 -2.31 2.48
CA ARG A 229 -17.49 -1.47 3.66
C ARG A 229 -18.38 -2.17 4.68
N ALA A 230 -19.50 -2.75 4.23
CA ALA A 230 -20.41 -3.49 5.09
C ALA A 230 -19.74 -4.75 5.67
N TRP A 231 -19.00 -5.50 4.85
CA TRP A 231 -18.24 -6.66 5.30
C TRP A 231 -17.20 -6.30 6.37
N LEU A 232 -16.46 -5.20 6.18
CA LEU A 232 -15.46 -4.76 7.16
C LEU A 232 -16.12 -4.29 8.45
N ALA A 233 -17.24 -3.58 8.37
CA ALA A 233 -18.00 -3.17 9.55
C ALA A 233 -18.52 -4.37 10.36
N GLU A 234 -19.04 -5.40 9.69
CA GLU A 234 -19.44 -6.66 10.33
C GLU A 234 -18.24 -7.37 10.98
N ALA A 235 -17.09 -7.40 10.30
CA ALA A 235 -15.88 -8.04 10.80
C ALA A 235 -15.28 -7.33 12.02
N VAL A 236 -15.29 -5.99 12.03
CA VAL A 236 -14.82 -5.17 13.15
C VAL A 236 -15.69 -5.38 14.38
N GLY A 237 -17.02 -5.45 14.22
CA GLY A 237 -17.92 -5.71 15.36
C GLY A 237 -17.72 -4.67 16.46
N ASP A 238 -17.42 -5.10 17.69
CA ASP A 238 -17.18 -4.24 18.86
C ASP A 238 -15.68 -3.90 19.06
N HIS A 239 -14.79 -4.28 18.14
CA HIS A 239 -13.34 -4.07 18.21
C HIS A 239 -12.89 -2.74 17.59
N ASN A 240 -11.64 -2.33 17.81
CA ASN A 240 -11.07 -1.16 17.15
C ASN A 240 -9.82 -1.51 16.36
N TRP A 241 -9.91 -1.40 15.04
CA TRP A 241 -8.81 -1.77 14.14
C TRP A 241 -8.13 -0.54 13.55
N LEU A 242 -6.95 -0.74 12.99
CA LEU A 242 -6.17 0.32 12.34
C LEU A 242 -6.18 0.14 10.83
N MET A 243 -6.32 1.23 10.08
CA MET A 243 -6.06 1.31 8.66
C MET A 243 -4.88 2.25 8.40
N LEU A 244 -3.88 1.76 7.67
CA LEU A 244 -2.82 2.57 7.09
C LEU A 244 -3.16 2.79 5.60
N SER A 245 -3.25 4.04 5.15
CA SER A 245 -3.71 4.36 3.79
C SER A 245 -2.86 5.38 3.02
N GLY A 246 -3.06 5.42 1.69
CA GLY A 246 -2.31 6.24 0.73
C GLY A 246 -3.17 7.10 -0.20
N ASP A 247 -2.78 7.20 -1.49
CA ASP A 247 -3.50 7.82 -2.64
C ASP A 247 -3.59 9.36 -2.65
N ILE A 248 -3.91 10.00 -1.53
CA ILE A 248 -4.41 11.40 -1.52
C ILE A 248 -3.34 12.51 -1.46
N HIS A 249 -2.05 12.19 -1.56
CA HIS A 249 -0.89 13.10 -1.55
C HIS A 249 -0.84 14.07 -0.35
N LYS A 250 -1.42 13.67 0.77
CA LYS A 250 -1.41 14.42 2.03
C LYS A 250 -1.47 13.46 3.22
N ASN A 251 -1.05 13.95 4.37
CA ASN A 251 -1.33 13.30 5.65
C ASN A 251 -2.79 13.52 6.04
N PHE A 252 -3.42 12.49 6.58
CA PHE A 252 -4.79 12.54 7.10
C PHE A 252 -4.96 11.55 8.25
N PHE A 253 -5.77 11.94 9.23
CA PHE A 253 -6.10 11.10 10.37
C PHE A 253 -7.60 11.20 10.64
N ASP A 254 -8.25 10.07 10.88
CA ASP A 254 -9.67 10.02 11.22
C ASP A 254 -10.03 8.76 11.99
N GLU A 255 -11.14 8.79 12.71
CA GLU A 255 -11.72 7.62 13.37
C GLU A 255 -13.10 7.37 12.77
N HIS A 256 -13.29 6.19 12.18
CA HIS A 256 -14.52 5.82 11.50
C HIS A 256 -15.34 4.90 12.39
N PRO A 257 -16.47 5.33 12.99
CA PRO A 257 -17.38 4.43 13.67
C PRO A 257 -17.98 3.46 12.65
N LEU A 258 -17.71 2.17 12.80
CA LEU A 258 -18.23 1.11 11.92
C LEU A 258 -19.38 0.33 12.57
N SER A 259 -19.48 0.36 13.89
CA SER A 259 -20.60 -0.19 14.65
C SER A 259 -20.94 0.71 15.84
N ASN A 260 -21.82 0.26 16.74
CA ASN A 260 -22.15 0.98 17.97
C ASN A 260 -20.94 1.19 18.90
N LYS A 261 -19.90 0.36 18.79
CA LYS A 261 -18.71 0.41 19.67
C LYS A 261 -17.39 0.30 18.91
N GLY A 262 -17.39 -0.33 17.74
CA GLY A 262 -16.18 -0.61 16.99
C GLY A 262 -15.84 0.50 16.00
N HIS A 263 -14.55 0.85 15.97
CA HIS A 263 -13.99 1.89 15.12
C HIS A 263 -12.95 1.32 14.17
N LEU A 264 -12.78 2.00 13.04
CA LEU A 264 -11.60 1.89 12.23
C LEU A 264 -10.82 3.20 12.35
N VAL A 265 -9.71 3.17 13.07
CA VAL A 265 -8.79 4.29 13.17
C VAL A 265 -7.97 4.33 11.87
N GLU A 266 -8.04 5.42 11.12
CA GLU A 266 -7.30 5.60 9.86
C GLU A 266 -6.15 6.58 10.04
N ALA A 267 -4.95 6.14 9.67
CA ALA A 267 -3.77 6.98 9.54
C ALA A 267 -3.26 6.93 8.10
N THR A 268 -3.44 8.03 7.37
CA THR A 268 -2.98 8.18 5.99
C THR A 268 -1.66 8.93 5.97
N ALA A 269 -0.64 8.32 5.35
CA ALA A 269 0.60 8.99 4.98
C ALA A 269 0.81 8.83 3.48
N SER A 270 0.53 9.89 2.72
CA SER A 270 0.57 9.85 1.26
C SER A 270 1.38 11.00 0.70
N GLY A 271 2.30 10.67 -0.21
CA GLY A 271 3.19 11.62 -0.86
C GLY A 271 4.61 11.55 -0.32
N ALA A 272 5.22 10.38 -0.36
CA ALA A 272 6.61 10.19 0.04
C ALA A 272 7.55 11.08 -0.79
N ALA A 273 7.39 11.05 -2.11
CA ALA A 273 8.23 11.74 -3.06
C ALA A 273 7.39 12.21 -4.25
N ILE A 274 6.48 13.14 -3.98
CA ILE A 274 5.57 13.75 -4.96
C ILE A 274 5.17 15.15 -4.53
N HIS A 275 4.51 15.88 -5.43
CA HIS A 275 3.95 17.20 -5.19
C HIS A 275 2.49 17.12 -4.77
N ALA A 276 2.06 18.05 -3.93
CA ALA A 276 0.64 18.18 -3.59
C ALA A 276 -0.22 18.44 -4.84
N TYR A 277 -1.47 17.99 -4.79
CA TYR A 277 -2.48 18.40 -5.76
C TYR A 277 -2.78 19.89 -5.63
N LEU A 278 -2.63 20.62 -6.74
CA LEU A 278 -3.03 22.01 -6.86
C LEU A 278 -3.85 22.19 -8.14
N ASN A 279 -5.12 22.56 -7.99
CA ASN A 279 -6.08 22.68 -9.10
C ASN A 279 -6.21 21.39 -9.92
N GLY A 280 -6.26 20.23 -9.26
CA GLY A 280 -6.42 18.91 -9.90
C GLY A 280 -5.17 18.40 -10.61
N LEU A 281 -4.00 19.01 -10.38
CA LEU A 281 -2.73 18.60 -10.98
C LEU A 281 -1.65 18.41 -9.91
N ILE A 282 -0.75 17.46 -10.14
CA ILE A 282 0.43 17.18 -9.30
C ILE A 282 1.48 18.25 -9.57
N LYS A 283 1.30 19.45 -9.01
CA LYS A 283 2.16 20.64 -9.27
C LYS A 283 2.32 21.58 -8.07
N GLY A 284 1.80 21.20 -6.91
CA GLY A 284 1.99 21.94 -5.67
C GLY A 284 3.41 21.81 -5.11
N PRO A 285 3.65 22.27 -3.88
CA PRO A 285 4.90 21.99 -3.19
C PRO A 285 5.07 20.49 -2.98
N GLU A 286 6.32 20.04 -2.85
CA GLU A 286 6.63 18.71 -2.34
C GLU A 286 6.06 18.54 -0.92
N VAL A 287 5.64 17.33 -0.53
CA VAL A 287 5.01 17.10 0.78
C VAL A 287 5.83 16.21 1.74
N ARG A 288 6.64 15.27 1.24
CA ARG A 288 7.51 14.36 2.03
C ARG A 288 6.81 13.71 3.21
N ASN A 289 5.67 13.09 2.94
CA ASN A 289 4.81 12.52 3.97
C ASN A 289 5.21 11.09 4.32
N HIS A 290 5.33 10.78 5.60
CA HIS A 290 5.40 9.42 6.12
C HIS A 290 4.76 9.36 7.51
N GLY A 291 4.34 8.16 7.91
CA GLY A 291 3.79 7.92 9.23
C GLY A 291 4.64 6.94 10.03
N LEU A 292 4.56 7.07 11.35
CA LEU A 292 5.16 6.15 12.32
C LEU A 292 4.05 5.61 13.23
N LEU A 293 4.05 4.30 13.40
CA LEU A 293 3.19 3.56 14.32
C LEU A 293 4.08 2.83 15.33
N ASP A 294 4.03 3.28 16.58
CA ASP A 294 4.70 2.65 17.71
C ASP A 294 3.70 1.77 18.45
N ILE A 295 4.00 0.47 18.56
CA ILE A 295 3.17 -0.55 19.18
C ILE A 295 3.92 -1.12 20.39
N ASP A 296 3.50 -0.75 21.57
CA ASP A 296 4.00 -1.27 22.84
C ASP A 296 3.01 -2.29 23.43
N PRO A 297 3.34 -3.00 24.52
CA PRO A 297 2.44 -3.99 25.12
C PRO A 297 1.10 -3.41 25.61
N ASP A 298 1.09 -2.16 26.04
CA ASP A 298 -0.04 -1.46 26.69
C ASP A 298 -0.50 -0.20 25.96
N LYS A 299 0.24 0.22 24.92
CA LYS A 299 0.02 1.49 24.24
C LYS A 299 0.32 1.41 22.75
N ILE A 300 -0.46 2.14 21.96
CA ILE A 300 -0.21 2.39 20.55
C ILE A 300 -0.10 3.90 20.34
N SER A 301 0.90 4.35 19.58
CA SER A 301 1.08 5.76 19.21
C SER A 301 1.21 5.91 17.70
N ILE A 302 0.51 6.90 17.15
CA ILE A 302 0.51 7.23 15.72
C ILE A 302 1.05 8.63 15.55
N GLN A 303 2.00 8.80 14.64
CA GLN A 303 2.55 10.08 14.22
C GLN A 303 2.50 10.17 12.70
N LEU A 304 2.05 11.31 12.19
CA LEU A 304 2.12 11.66 10.78
C LEU A 304 3.13 12.79 10.63
N LEU A 305 4.06 12.64 9.70
CA LEU A 305 5.18 13.55 9.51
C LEU A 305 5.17 14.10 8.09
N ALA A 306 5.51 15.37 7.95
CA ALA A 306 5.84 16.02 6.68
C ALA A 306 7.25 16.62 6.83
N PHE A 307 8.15 16.33 5.89
CA PHE A 307 9.57 16.74 6.00
C PHE A 307 10.22 16.32 7.33
N ASN A 308 9.92 15.11 7.80
CA ASN A 308 10.38 14.55 9.08
C ASN A 308 10.02 15.40 10.32
N GLN A 309 8.98 16.23 10.20
CA GLN A 309 8.40 17.00 11.29
C GLN A 309 6.97 16.54 11.53
N SER A 310 6.63 16.28 12.79
CA SER A 310 5.26 15.90 13.16
C SER A 310 4.28 17.00 12.75
N ILE A 311 3.17 16.61 12.10
CA ILE A 311 2.11 17.55 11.71
C ILE A 311 1.22 17.94 12.90
N THR A 312 1.33 17.21 14.01
CA THR A 312 0.65 17.51 15.26
C THR A 312 1.66 17.77 16.38
N LYS A 313 1.23 18.52 17.40
CA LYS A 313 2.04 18.77 18.60
C LYS A 313 2.34 17.48 19.38
N ASN A 314 1.34 16.61 19.46
CA ASN A 314 1.42 15.34 20.19
C ASN A 314 0.96 14.19 19.27
N PRO A 315 1.56 13.00 19.39
CA PRO A 315 1.06 11.78 18.75
C PRO A 315 -0.38 11.45 19.18
N TRP A 316 -1.16 10.87 18.29
CA TRP A 316 -2.40 10.18 18.70
C TRP A 316 -2.01 8.93 19.48
N THR A 317 -2.61 8.73 20.65
CA THR A 317 -2.25 7.67 21.58
C THR A 317 -3.49 6.90 22.00
N TYR A 318 -3.39 5.58 21.97
CA TYR A 318 -4.44 4.67 22.41
C TYR A 318 -3.89 3.68 23.42
N GLN A 319 -4.75 3.24 24.34
CA GLN A 319 -4.44 2.09 25.18
C GLN A 319 -4.60 0.80 24.36
N ARG A 320 -3.84 -0.22 24.72
CA ARG A 320 -3.87 -1.54 24.10
C ARG A 320 -4.42 -2.56 25.10
N THR A 321 -5.38 -3.36 24.68
CA THR A 321 -5.91 -4.45 25.50
C THR A 321 -4.87 -5.57 25.65
N ALA A 322 -5.10 -6.49 26.59
CA ALA A 322 -4.25 -7.68 26.73
C ALA A 322 -4.21 -8.54 25.45
N GLY A 323 -5.34 -8.63 24.74
CA GLY A 323 -5.46 -9.36 23.46
C GLY A 323 -4.77 -8.65 22.29
N GLY A 324 -4.56 -7.34 22.40
CA GLY A 324 -3.86 -6.52 21.41
C GLY A 324 -4.73 -5.44 20.79
N ASP A 325 -6.06 -5.57 20.84
CA ASP A 325 -7.05 -4.61 20.34
C ASP A 325 -6.83 -3.19 20.88
N LEU A 326 -7.27 -2.20 20.12
CA LEU A 326 -7.12 -0.78 20.42
C LEU A 326 -8.29 -0.29 21.28
N ILE A 327 -8.02 0.61 22.23
CA ILE A 327 -9.04 1.25 23.05
C ILE A 327 -9.16 2.72 22.62
N VAL A 328 -10.23 3.03 21.88
CA VAL A 328 -10.64 4.40 21.58
C VAL A 328 -11.32 4.98 22.82
N THR A 329 -10.88 6.15 23.28
CA THR A 329 -11.35 6.80 24.53
C THR A 329 -12.31 7.94 24.28
#